data_AF-A0A1V5GN42-F1
#
_entry.id   AF-A0A1V5GN42-F1
#
_cell.length_a   1.000
_cell.length_b   1.000
_cell.length_c   1.000
_cell.angle_alpha   90.00
_cell.angle_beta   90.00
_cell.angle_gamma   90.00
#
_symmetry.space_group_name_H-M   'P 1'
#
loop_
_entity.id
_entity.type
_entity.pdbx_description
1 polymer ?
#
loop_
_entity_poly.entity_id
_entity_poly.type
_entity_poly.pdbx_seq_one_letter_code
_entity_poly.pdbx_strand_id
1 'polypeptide(L)'
;MSLQSENDKEIEKKKSPLKTLIIVFIVLAVLGVGGFWFLCEAMKMTTGSKVNTRNATAQTYLKAVSAQVEDAYKEKGEKIPADKEYIIRGKGQLNNPCELLEENVTNRYSSDTRYYWVVKFKDGNACEAWAALRPIKDSELRYYSRKELIDKSNEHPLRQDKLVIGYYCAAEGAAYTD
;
A
#
# COMPACT_ATOMS: atom_id res chain seq x y z
N MET A 1 -10.25 -67.07 57.45
CA MET A 1 -11.13 -65.90 57.60
C MET A 1 -10.33 -64.67 57.14
N SER A 2 -10.81 -64.05 56.06
CA SER A 2 -10.42 -62.76 55.43
C SER A 2 -9.03 -62.59 54.79
N LEU A 3 -8.90 -63.09 53.56
CA LEU A 3 -8.25 -62.37 52.46
C LEU A 3 -9.03 -61.06 52.16
N GLN A 4 -8.36 -60.06 51.58
CA GLN A 4 -8.90 -58.78 51.06
C GLN A 4 -9.11 -57.64 52.08
N SER A 5 -8.14 -56.74 52.17
CA SER A 5 -8.30 -55.37 51.63
C SER A 5 -6.89 -54.83 51.36
N GLU A 6 -6.48 -54.85 50.08
CA GLU A 6 -6.21 -53.59 49.37
C GLU A 6 -4.97 -52.91 49.98
N ASN A 7 -3.75 -53.23 49.57
CA ASN A 7 -3.25 -53.03 48.21
C ASN A 7 -3.65 -51.66 47.61
N ASP A 8 -3.86 -50.64 48.45
CA ASP A 8 -3.76 -49.26 48.02
C ASP A 8 -2.29 -48.88 47.94
N LYS A 9 -1.65 -49.42 46.89
CA LYS A 9 -0.59 -48.70 46.20
C LYS A 9 -1.22 -47.39 45.73
N GLU A 10 -1.17 -46.37 46.59
CA GLU A 10 -1.09 -45.00 46.14
C GLU A 10 0.19 -44.89 45.31
N ILE A 11 0.09 -45.32 44.05
CA ILE A 11 0.92 -44.80 42.99
C ILE A 11 0.49 -43.33 42.92
N GLU A 12 1.09 -42.49 43.76
CA GLU A 12 1.20 -41.07 43.47
C GLU A 12 1.88 -41.00 42.11
N LYS A 13 1.05 -40.95 41.06
CA LYS A 13 1.49 -40.65 39.70
C LYS A 13 2.08 -39.26 39.78
N LYS A 14 3.38 -39.16 40.05
CA LYS A 14 4.17 -37.94 39.91
C LYS A 14 3.87 -37.42 38.50
N LYS A 15 3.00 -36.42 38.38
CA LYS A 15 2.64 -35.81 37.10
C LYS A 15 3.94 -35.26 36.54
N SER A 16 4.48 -35.92 35.52
CA SER A 16 5.74 -35.53 34.91
C SER A 16 5.62 -34.07 34.46
N PRO A 17 6.47 -33.16 34.97
CA PRO A 17 6.40 -31.73 34.63
C PRO A 17 6.56 -31.49 33.13
N LEU A 18 7.17 -32.45 32.42
CA LEU A 18 7.28 -32.45 30.97
C LEU A 18 5.92 -32.51 30.26
N LYS A 19 4.96 -33.31 30.76
CA LYS A 19 3.62 -33.40 30.16
C LYS A 19 2.85 -32.09 30.33
N THR A 20 3.00 -31.44 31.48
CA THR A 20 2.39 -30.12 31.74
C THR A 20 3.01 -29.05 30.85
N LEU A 21 4.34 -29.02 30.70
CA LEU A 21 5.04 -28.10 29.80
C LEU A 21 4.60 -28.25 28.35
N ILE A 22 4.50 -29.49 27.85
CA ILE A 22 4.03 -29.77 26.48
C ILE A 22 2.62 -29.21 26.26
N ILE A 23 1.70 -29.41 27.20
CA ILE A 23 0.33 -28.87 27.10
C ILE A 23 0.37 -27.33 27.05
N VAL A 24 1.17 -26.69 27.89
CA VAL A 24 1.33 -25.23 27.89
C VAL A 24 1.87 -24.72 26.55
N PHE A 25 2.88 -25.38 25.98
CA PHE A 25 3.40 -25.02 24.66
C PHE A 25 2.38 -25.18 23.54
N ILE A 26 1.56 -26.25 23.58
CA ILE A 26 0.48 -26.45 22.61
C ILE A 26 -0.57 -25.33 22.72
N VAL A 27 -0.98 -24.99 23.94
CA VAL A 27 -1.94 -23.89 24.16
C VAL A 27 -1.38 -22.56 23.66
N LEU A 28 -0.11 -22.25 23.96
CA LEU A 28 0.54 -21.04 23.47
C LEU A 28 0.66 -21.02 21.94
N ALA A 29 0.96 -22.16 21.31
CA ALA A 29 1.01 -22.26 19.86
C ALA A 29 -0.38 -22.03 19.22
N VAL A 30 -1.44 -22.63 19.78
CA VAL A 30 -2.83 -22.44 19.30
C VAL A 30 -3.26 -20.98 19.46
N LEU A 31 -2.99 -20.36 20.61
CA LEU A 31 -3.28 -18.94 20.85
C LEU A 31 -2.48 -18.04 19.90
N GLY A 32 -1.22 -18.37 19.63
CA GLY A 32 -0.36 -17.65 18.69
C GLY A 32 -0.90 -17.70 17.25
N VAL A 33 -1.26 -18.90 16.77
CA VAL A 33 -1.82 -19.08 15.42
C VAL A 33 -3.20 -18.41 15.30
N GLY A 34 -4.07 -18.57 16.31
CA GLY A 34 -5.39 -17.94 16.33
C GLY A 34 -5.30 -16.41 16.37
N GLY A 35 -4.42 -15.86 17.20
CA GLY A 35 -4.17 -14.42 17.26
C GLY A 35 -3.59 -13.86 15.96
N PHE A 36 -2.66 -14.59 15.33
CA PHE A 36 -2.08 -14.20 14.04
C PHE A 36 -3.13 -14.20 12.91
N TRP A 37 -4.00 -15.21 12.86
CA TRP A 37 -5.12 -15.24 11.91
C TRP A 37 -6.03 -14.03 12.10
N PHE A 38 -6.46 -13.78 13.34
CA PHE A 38 -7.36 -12.66 13.64
C PHE A 38 -6.77 -11.31 13.21
N LEU A 39 -5.47 -11.09 13.45
CA LEU A 39 -4.76 -9.90 13.00
C LEU A 39 -4.77 -9.75 11.47
N CYS A 40 -4.53 -10.84 10.73
CA CYS A 40 -4.57 -10.81 9.26
C CYS A 40 -5.97 -10.44 8.75
N GLU A 41 -7.03 -10.96 9.38
CA GLU A 41 -8.41 -10.66 8.98
C GLU A 41 -8.80 -9.21 9.30
N ALA A 42 -8.43 -8.71 10.47
CA ALA A 42 -8.62 -7.31 10.84
C ALA A 42 -7.90 -6.36 9.87
N MET A 43 -6.70 -6.73 9.41
CA MET A 43 -5.97 -5.93 8.42
C MET A 43 -6.73 -5.83 7.09
N LYS A 44 -7.30 -6.93 6.59
CA LYS A 44 -8.08 -6.95 5.34
C LYS A 44 -9.30 -6.02 5.40
N MET A 45 -9.98 -5.95 6.54
CA MET A 45 -11.13 -5.05 6.73
C MET A 45 -10.76 -3.57 6.55
N THR A 46 -9.52 -3.20 6.90
CA THR A 46 -9.03 -1.81 6.75
C THR A 46 -8.43 -1.51 5.37
N THR A 47 -8.17 -2.53 4.54
CA THR A 47 -7.45 -2.37 3.26
C THR A 47 -8.20 -1.44 2.30
N GLY A 48 -9.51 -1.55 2.20
CA GLY A 48 -10.31 -0.70 1.31
C GLY A 48 -10.19 0.80 1.63
N SER A 49 -10.23 1.15 2.92
CA SER A 49 -10.03 2.54 3.38
C SER A 49 -8.61 3.03 3.06
N LYS A 50 -7.59 2.19 3.30
CA LYS A 50 -6.20 2.51 2.97
C LYS A 50 -6.02 2.77 1.46
N VAL A 51 -6.62 1.93 0.61
CA VAL A 51 -6.59 2.11 -0.86
C VAL A 51 -7.23 3.45 -1.25
N ASN A 52 -8.37 3.82 -0.67
CA ASN A 52 -8.99 5.11 -0.93
C ASN A 52 -8.06 6.28 -0.57
N THR A 53 -7.42 6.24 0.61
CA THR A 53 -6.43 7.25 1.00
C THR A 53 -5.26 7.33 0.02
N ARG A 54 -4.75 6.19 -0.45
CA ARG A 54 -3.63 6.14 -1.39
C ARG A 54 -4.01 6.62 -2.80
N ASN A 55 -5.23 6.33 -3.26
CA ASN A 55 -5.74 6.87 -4.53
C ASN A 55 -5.92 8.39 -4.43
N ALA A 56 -6.39 8.90 -3.29
CA ALA A 56 -6.42 10.34 -3.03
C ALA A 56 -5.00 10.95 -3.04
N THR A 57 -3.99 10.25 -2.52
CA THR A 57 -2.58 10.67 -2.65
C THR A 57 -2.14 10.76 -4.11
N ALA A 58 -2.44 9.77 -4.94
CA ALA A 58 -2.13 9.83 -6.38
C ALA A 58 -2.85 11.02 -7.06
N GLN A 59 -4.11 11.27 -6.71
CA GLN A 59 -4.86 12.44 -7.19
C GLN A 59 -4.20 13.76 -6.76
N THR A 60 -3.69 13.87 -5.54
CA THR A 60 -2.96 15.05 -5.07
C THR A 60 -1.72 15.30 -5.91
N TYR A 61 -0.94 14.25 -6.23
CA TYR A 61 0.22 14.41 -7.12
C TYR A 61 -0.19 14.82 -8.54
N LEU A 62 -1.27 14.26 -9.09
CA LEU A 62 -1.80 14.70 -10.38
C LEU A 62 -2.06 16.22 -10.38
N LYS A 63 -2.80 16.71 -9.38
CA LYS A 63 -3.14 18.15 -9.26
C LYS A 63 -1.91 19.01 -9.05
N ALA A 64 -1.03 18.60 -8.14
CA ALA A 64 0.16 19.36 -7.78
C ALA A 64 1.13 19.49 -8.95
N VAL A 65 1.32 18.43 -9.73
CA VAL A 65 2.21 18.45 -10.90
C VAL A 65 1.55 19.21 -12.06
N SER A 66 0.24 19.05 -12.27
CA SER A 66 -0.51 19.85 -13.27
C SER A 66 -0.34 21.34 -13.04
N ALA A 67 -0.63 21.81 -11.83
CA ALA A 67 -0.51 23.23 -11.47
C ALA A 67 0.92 23.76 -11.66
N GLN A 68 1.92 22.96 -11.30
CA GLN A 68 3.32 23.36 -11.48
C GLN A 68 3.74 23.46 -12.94
N VAL A 69 3.31 22.52 -13.79
CA VAL A 69 3.58 22.57 -15.24
C VAL A 69 2.84 23.76 -15.87
N GLU A 70 1.57 23.97 -15.50
CA GLU A 70 0.77 25.11 -15.96
C GLU A 70 1.44 26.44 -15.64
N ASP A 71 1.95 26.61 -14.42
CA ASP A 71 2.67 27.81 -14.02
C ASP A 71 3.97 28.00 -14.79
N ALA A 72 4.77 26.95 -14.94
CA ALA A 72 6.04 27.01 -15.66
C ALA A 72 5.85 27.44 -17.12
N TYR A 73 4.83 26.89 -17.80
CA TYR A 73 4.51 27.27 -19.18
C TYR A 73 3.89 28.67 -19.28
N LYS A 74 3.07 29.06 -18.30
CA LYS A 74 2.50 30.41 -18.22
C LYS A 74 3.59 31.47 -18.02
N GLU A 75 4.59 31.20 -17.18
CA GLU A 75 5.74 32.08 -16.96
C GLU A 75 6.59 32.25 -18.23
N LYS A 76 6.72 31.20 -19.05
CA LYS A 76 7.39 31.25 -20.37
C LYS A 76 6.54 31.91 -21.46
N GLY A 77 5.24 32.11 -21.24
CA GLY A 77 4.31 32.58 -22.28
C GLY A 77 4.01 31.51 -23.35
N GLU A 78 4.19 30.24 -23.02
CA GLU A 78 4.04 29.10 -23.92
C GLU A 78 2.80 28.26 -23.56
N LYS A 79 2.40 27.35 -24.46
CA LYS A 79 1.36 26.36 -24.20
C LYS A 79 1.99 25.00 -23.93
N ILE A 80 1.38 24.24 -23.02
CA ILE A 80 1.78 22.86 -22.77
C ILE A 80 1.63 22.06 -24.08
N PRO A 81 2.68 21.36 -24.54
CA PRO A 81 2.63 20.55 -25.75
C PRO A 81 1.55 19.46 -25.67
N ALA A 82 0.81 19.30 -26.77
CA ALA A 82 -0.28 18.33 -26.90
C ALA A 82 -0.04 17.30 -28.03
N ASP A 83 1.16 17.32 -28.63
CA ASP A 83 1.56 16.47 -29.76
C ASP A 83 1.88 15.03 -29.34
N LYS A 84 2.22 14.79 -28.07
CA LYS A 84 2.55 13.48 -27.55
C LYS A 84 2.23 13.32 -26.06
N GLU A 85 2.38 12.09 -25.59
CA GLU A 85 2.27 11.79 -24.16
C GLU A 85 3.60 12.06 -23.45
N TYR A 86 3.51 12.60 -22.24
CA TYR A 86 4.67 12.91 -21.40
C TYR A 86 4.52 12.25 -20.04
N ILE A 87 5.65 11.89 -19.43
CA ILE A 87 5.69 11.30 -18.10
C ILE A 87 6.61 12.14 -17.22
N ILE A 88 6.05 12.68 -16.15
CA ILE A 88 6.82 13.34 -15.10
C ILE A 88 6.92 12.40 -13.91
N ARG A 89 8.12 12.25 -13.37
CA ARG A 89 8.40 11.41 -12.20
C ARG A 89 8.89 12.27 -11.07
N GLY A 90 8.76 11.79 -9.85
CA GLY A 90 9.38 12.44 -8.72
C GLY A 90 9.35 11.63 -7.44
N LYS A 91 9.94 12.22 -6.41
CA LYS A 91 9.94 11.69 -5.06
C LYS A 91 9.62 12.81 -4.09
N GLY A 92 8.57 12.59 -3.30
CA GLY A 92 8.11 13.56 -2.35
C GLY A 92 7.69 14.84 -3.06
N GLN A 93 8.36 15.94 -2.72
CA GLN A 93 8.13 17.25 -3.34
C GLN A 93 9.01 17.50 -4.57
N LEU A 94 9.98 16.63 -4.87
CA LEU A 94 10.92 16.87 -5.96
C LEU A 94 10.44 16.22 -7.24
N ASN A 95 10.33 17.01 -8.31
CA ASN A 95 10.12 16.52 -9.65
C ASN A 95 11.47 16.25 -10.31
N ASN A 96 11.54 15.17 -11.07
CA ASN A 96 12.66 14.89 -11.95
C ASN A 96 12.54 15.73 -13.24
N PRO A 97 13.67 16.05 -13.88
CA PRO A 97 13.64 16.78 -15.14
C PRO A 97 13.07 15.89 -16.25
N CYS A 98 12.39 16.50 -17.20
CA CYS A 98 11.80 15.89 -18.38
C CYS A 98 11.53 16.97 -19.44
N GLU A 99 10.94 16.61 -20.57
CA GLU A 99 10.64 17.57 -21.63
C GLU A 99 9.66 18.67 -21.21
N LEU A 100 8.82 18.43 -20.20
CA LEU A 100 7.91 19.45 -19.66
C LEU A 100 8.55 20.33 -18.57
N LEU A 101 9.57 19.84 -17.89
CA LEU A 101 10.26 20.53 -16.79
C LEU A 101 11.77 20.29 -16.93
N GLU A 102 12.50 21.28 -17.47
CA GLU A 102 13.91 21.12 -17.89
C GLU A 102 14.88 20.85 -16.73
N GLU A 103 14.54 21.29 -15.53
CA GLU A 103 15.36 21.11 -14.33
C GLU A 103 14.56 20.46 -13.20
N ASN A 104 15.27 20.01 -12.17
CA ASN A 104 14.61 19.57 -10.94
C ASN A 104 13.93 20.77 -10.29
N VAL A 105 12.65 20.65 -10.00
CA VAL A 105 11.89 21.71 -9.32
C VAL A 105 11.16 21.14 -8.13
N THR A 106 11.23 21.86 -7.01
CA THR A 106 10.42 21.56 -5.83
C THR A 106 8.97 21.97 -6.09
N ASN A 107 8.07 21.00 -6.01
CA ASN A 107 6.64 21.19 -6.11
C ASN A 107 6.11 21.95 -4.88
N ARG A 108 5.62 23.18 -5.11
CA ARG A 108 5.03 24.04 -4.07
C ARG A 108 3.60 23.67 -3.66
N TYR A 109 2.98 22.74 -4.37
CA TYR A 109 1.59 22.29 -4.21
C TYR A 109 1.46 20.94 -3.50
N SER A 110 2.58 20.27 -3.19
CA SER A 110 2.61 19.03 -2.42
C SER A 110 3.47 19.19 -1.19
N SER A 111 3.00 18.67 -0.05
CA SER A 111 3.78 18.61 1.19
C SER A 111 4.28 17.22 1.54
N ASP A 112 3.80 16.17 0.86
CA ASP A 112 4.16 14.78 1.19
C ASP A 112 5.52 14.40 0.60
N THR A 113 6.44 13.98 1.46
CA THR A 113 7.83 13.63 1.13
C THR A 113 8.06 12.13 0.97
N ARG A 114 7.07 11.29 1.26
CA ARG A 114 7.25 9.85 1.45
C ARG A 114 7.19 9.05 0.15
N TYR A 115 6.38 9.50 -0.79
CA TYR A 115 6.02 8.69 -1.95
C TYR A 115 6.88 9.02 -3.17
N TYR A 116 7.25 7.97 -3.90
CA TYR A 116 7.57 8.10 -5.31
C TYR A 116 6.26 8.17 -6.08
N TRP A 117 6.24 9.00 -7.10
CA TRP A 117 5.05 9.21 -7.90
C TRP A 117 5.41 9.40 -9.36
N VAL A 118 4.42 9.15 -10.21
CA VAL A 118 4.48 9.35 -11.65
C VAL A 118 3.18 10.01 -12.08
N VAL A 119 3.25 11.04 -12.91
CA VAL A 119 2.10 11.71 -13.52
C VAL A 119 2.26 11.69 -15.03
N LYS A 120 1.23 11.20 -15.72
CA LYS A 120 1.16 11.16 -17.17
C LYS A 120 0.35 12.35 -17.68
N PHE A 121 0.87 12.99 -18.73
CA PHE A 121 0.19 14.01 -19.50
C PHE A 121 -0.17 13.46 -20.88
N LYS A 122 -1.37 13.80 -21.35
CA LYS A 122 -1.87 13.48 -22.68
C LYS A 122 -2.70 14.66 -23.18
N ASP A 123 -2.58 15.00 -24.46
CA ASP A 123 -3.31 16.11 -25.09
C ASP A 123 -3.15 17.43 -24.29
N GLY A 124 -1.95 17.67 -23.76
CA GLY A 124 -1.62 18.85 -22.95
C GLY A 124 -2.17 18.85 -21.51
N ASN A 125 -2.80 17.77 -21.04
CA ASN A 125 -3.44 17.71 -19.72
C ASN A 125 -2.93 16.53 -18.89
N ALA A 126 -2.79 16.70 -17.57
CA ALA A 126 -2.48 15.60 -16.66
C ALA A 126 -3.68 14.64 -16.57
N CYS A 127 -3.46 13.35 -16.86
CA CYS A 127 -4.54 12.38 -17.03
C CYS A 127 -4.47 11.16 -16.11
N GLU A 128 -3.26 10.72 -15.71
CA GLU A 128 -3.08 9.58 -14.82
C GLU A 128 -1.98 9.85 -13.81
N ALA A 129 -2.11 9.28 -12.60
CA ALA A 129 -1.09 9.33 -11.59
C ALA A 129 -0.95 8.01 -10.83
N TRP A 130 0.28 7.68 -10.47
CA TRP A 130 0.64 6.52 -9.67
C TRP A 130 1.46 6.96 -8.46
N ALA A 131 1.30 6.27 -7.34
CA ALA A 131 2.07 6.49 -6.11
C ALA A 131 2.57 5.16 -5.52
N ALA A 132 3.81 5.16 -5.01
CA ALA A 132 4.48 4.01 -4.40
C ALA A 132 5.46 4.46 -3.31
N LEU A 133 5.85 3.56 -2.40
CA LEU A 133 6.92 3.80 -1.42
C LEU A 133 8.33 3.51 -1.98
N ARG A 134 8.40 3.10 -3.25
CA ARG A 134 9.62 2.78 -3.99
C ARG A 134 9.55 3.37 -5.40
N PRO A 135 10.67 3.47 -6.13
CA PRO A 135 10.65 3.83 -7.55
C PRO A 135 9.67 2.95 -8.35
N ILE A 136 8.88 3.60 -9.21
CA ILE A 136 7.88 2.97 -10.08
C ILE A 136 8.52 2.68 -11.44
N LYS A 137 8.41 1.44 -11.92
CA LYS A 137 8.95 1.02 -13.22
C LYS A 137 7.94 1.26 -14.34
N ASP A 138 8.43 1.40 -15.56
CA ASP A 138 7.62 1.67 -16.75
C ASP A 138 6.62 0.55 -17.02
N SER A 139 7.03 -0.70 -16.78
CA SER A 139 6.16 -1.88 -16.87
C SER A 139 4.97 -1.86 -15.89
N GLU A 140 4.98 -0.96 -14.91
CA GLU A 140 3.93 -0.81 -13.90
C GLU A 140 2.96 0.33 -14.22
N LEU A 141 3.25 1.13 -15.26
CA LEU A 141 2.43 2.26 -15.69
C LEU A 141 1.25 1.79 -16.54
N ARG A 142 0.24 1.29 -15.84
CA ARG A 142 -1.02 0.85 -16.42
C ARG A 142 -2.17 1.23 -15.52
N TYR A 143 -3.36 1.04 -16.05
CA TYR A 143 -4.59 1.10 -15.28
C TYR A 143 -4.59 0.09 -14.11
N TYR A 144 -5.05 0.54 -12.94
CA TYR A 144 -5.33 -0.30 -11.78
C TYR A 144 -6.75 -0.06 -11.31
N SER A 145 -7.57 -1.11 -11.27
CA SER A 145 -8.88 -1.00 -10.62
C SER A 145 -8.72 -0.92 -9.10
N ARG A 146 -9.69 -0.28 -8.42
CA ARG A 146 -9.75 -0.26 -6.94
C ARG A 146 -9.73 -1.68 -6.37
N LYS A 147 -10.55 -2.57 -6.94
CA LYS A 147 -10.61 -3.98 -6.56
C LYS A 147 -9.23 -4.65 -6.65
N GLU A 148 -8.53 -4.47 -7.77
CA GLU A 148 -7.18 -5.04 -7.95
C GLU A 148 -6.20 -4.55 -6.87
N LEU A 149 -6.22 -3.26 -6.53
CA LEU A 149 -5.36 -2.70 -5.49
C LEU A 149 -5.69 -3.26 -4.10
N ILE A 150 -6.97 -3.50 -3.81
CA ILE A 150 -7.42 -4.14 -2.56
C ILE A 150 -6.96 -5.60 -2.53
N ASP A 151 -7.23 -6.36 -3.59
CA ASP A 151 -6.90 -7.78 -3.68
C ASP A 151 -5.39 -8.00 -3.52
N LYS A 152 -4.56 -7.25 -4.26
CA LYS A 152 -3.09 -7.28 -4.11
C LYS A 152 -2.60 -6.86 -2.72
N SER A 153 -3.24 -5.84 -2.13
CA SER A 153 -2.89 -5.41 -0.77
C SER A 153 -3.24 -6.48 0.28
N ASN A 154 -4.31 -7.24 0.06
CA ASN A 154 -4.75 -8.34 0.92
C ASN A 154 -3.93 -9.62 0.72
N GLU A 155 -3.38 -9.86 -0.47
CA GLU A 155 -2.40 -10.94 -0.73
C GLU A 155 -1.06 -10.66 -0.05
N HIS A 156 -0.71 -9.38 0.14
CA HIS A 156 0.58 -8.96 0.68
C HIS A 156 0.44 -8.00 1.88
N PRO A 157 -0.25 -8.39 2.96
CA PRO A 157 -0.56 -7.53 4.10
C PRO A 157 0.68 -6.87 4.73
N LEU A 158 1.81 -7.58 4.71
CA LEU A 158 3.09 -7.14 5.30
C LEU A 158 4.12 -6.63 4.27
N ARG A 159 3.79 -6.64 2.97
CA ARG A 159 4.71 -6.26 1.89
C ARG A 159 4.11 -5.24 0.91
N GLN A 160 3.22 -4.40 1.42
CA GLN A 160 2.51 -3.39 0.62
C GLN A 160 3.46 -2.29 0.13
N ASP A 161 4.58 -2.06 0.81
CA ASP A 161 5.69 -1.18 0.40
C ASP A 161 6.33 -1.58 -0.95
N LYS A 162 6.16 -2.84 -1.36
CA LYS A 162 6.63 -3.35 -2.64
C LYS A 162 5.65 -3.13 -3.80
N LEU A 163 4.47 -2.57 -3.55
CA LEU A 163 3.42 -2.40 -4.56
C LEU A 163 3.33 -0.94 -5.04
N VAL A 164 2.68 -0.75 -6.20
CA VAL A 164 1.99 0.52 -6.46
C VAL A 164 0.84 0.58 -5.47
N ILE A 165 0.82 1.62 -4.64
CA ILE A 165 -0.13 1.72 -3.54
C ILE A 165 -1.26 2.69 -3.85
N GLY A 166 -1.09 3.62 -4.80
CA GLY A 166 -2.15 4.52 -5.23
C GLY A 166 -2.19 4.67 -6.75
N TYR A 167 -3.39 4.74 -7.30
CA TYR A 167 -3.63 5.05 -8.70
C TYR A 167 -4.82 6.00 -8.82
N TYR A 168 -4.74 6.93 -9.77
CA TYR A 168 -5.83 7.83 -10.12
C TYR A 168 -5.83 8.10 -11.62
N CYS A 169 -7.02 8.08 -12.23
CA CYS A 169 -7.26 8.43 -13.62
C CYS A 169 -8.30 9.55 -13.69
N ALA A 170 -8.01 10.61 -14.43
CA ALA A 170 -8.91 11.75 -14.58
C ALA A 170 -10.20 11.39 -15.35
N ALA A 171 -10.12 10.45 -16.31
CA ALA A 171 -11.27 10.01 -17.09
C ALA A 171 -12.29 9.22 -16.25
N GLU A 172 -11.79 8.37 -15.35
CA GLU A 172 -12.62 7.57 -14.44
C GLU A 172 -13.06 8.38 -13.19
N GLY A 173 -12.31 9.43 -12.85
CA GLY A 173 -12.62 10.34 -11.75
C GLY A 173 -12.34 9.76 -10.36
N ALA A 174 -12.83 10.46 -9.33
CA ALA A 174 -12.68 10.06 -7.93
C ALA A 174 -13.71 9.01 -7.48
N ALA A 175 -14.74 8.77 -8.28
CA ALA A 175 -15.83 7.86 -7.97
C ALA A 175 -15.50 6.43 -8.39
N TYR A 176 -14.59 5.78 -7.65
CA TYR A 176 -14.60 4.32 -7.60
C TYR A 176 -15.58 3.88 -6.52
N THR A 177 -16.85 3.77 -6.91
CA THR A 177 -17.82 2.94 -6.21
C THR A 177 -17.64 1.50 -6.67
N ASP A 178 -17.41 0.66 -5.65
CA ASP A 178 -17.39 -0.81 -5.58
C ASP A 178 -16.16 -1.55 -6.12
#